data_AF-A0A7V5G798-F1
#
_entry.id   AF-A0A7V5G798-F1
#
_cell.length_a   1.000
_cell.length_b   1.000
_cell.length_c   1.000
_cell.angle_alpha   90.00
_cell.angle_beta   90.00
_cell.angle_gamma   90.00
#
_symmetry.space_group_name_H-M   'P 1'
#
loop_
_entity.id
_entity.type
_entity.pdbx_description
1 polymer ?
#
loop_
_entity_poly.entity_id
_entity_poly.type
_entity_poly.pdbx_seq_one_letter_code
_entity_poly.pdbx_strand_id
1 'polypeptide(L)'
;MRYVPLTNSLVCPFCSTAEPIEKSNEPIEEYDFDNALKHLDKHQILNIEKEIKCTKCSAIFTLKPYSISSNCPYCGTPAITEFTHNITPKSLLPFNITHKEAQKRFRKWIGSLWFAPTELKHLVDGHGKLSGYYLPYWTYDSQTTTQYSGQRGDIYYVTVEKTVTINGREQIVQEREPRINWTPVRGIVYNSFDDITVGASKSISHTI
;
A
#
# COMPACT_ATOMS: atom_id res chain seq x y z
N MET A 1 14.79 3.59 23.39
CA MET A 1 15.60 3.37 22.18
C MET A 1 14.86 3.89 20.95
N ARG A 2 15.53 4.10 19.82
CA ARG A 2 14.98 4.61 18.56
C ARG A 2 15.31 3.67 17.41
N TYR A 3 14.31 3.36 16.58
CA TYR A 3 14.51 2.53 15.39
C TYR A 3 15.41 3.23 14.35
N VAL A 4 16.38 2.50 13.81
CA VAL A 4 17.29 2.93 12.74
C VAL A 4 17.07 2.04 11.50
N PRO A 5 16.47 2.59 10.43
CA PRO A 5 16.18 1.87 9.18
C PRO A 5 17.36 1.12 8.56
N LEU A 6 18.52 1.80 8.44
CA LEU A 6 19.71 1.28 7.75
C LEU A 6 20.27 0.00 8.37
N THR A 7 20.16 -0.13 9.69
CA THR A 7 20.74 -1.23 10.47
C THR A 7 19.67 -2.18 11.00
N ASN A 8 18.39 -1.91 10.73
CA ASN A 8 17.23 -2.61 11.29
C ASN A 8 17.38 -2.87 12.80
N SER A 9 17.73 -1.83 13.56
CA SER A 9 18.06 -1.95 14.98
C SER A 9 17.46 -0.84 15.82
N LEU A 10 17.34 -1.08 17.12
CA LEU A 10 16.99 -0.10 18.13
C LEU A 10 18.26 0.49 18.73
N VAL A 11 18.45 1.80 18.59
CA VAL A 11 19.63 2.50 19.11
C VAL A 11 19.22 3.48 20.21
N CYS A 12 19.89 3.43 21.37
CA CYS A 12 19.72 4.42 22.42
C CYS A 12 20.42 5.74 22.04
N PRO A 13 19.71 6.87 21.98
CA PRO A 13 20.32 8.15 21.59
C PRO A 13 21.25 8.74 22.66
N PHE A 14 21.30 8.17 23.87
CA PHE A 14 22.06 8.72 25.01
C PHE A 14 23.35 7.95 25.28
N CYS A 15 23.30 6.61 25.26
CA CYS A 15 24.45 5.76 25.57
C CYS A 15 24.97 4.97 24.35
N SER A 16 24.37 5.16 23.17
CA SER A 16 24.73 4.48 21.92
C SER A 16 24.58 2.95 21.91
N THR A 17 24.00 2.35 22.96
CA THR A 17 23.62 0.93 22.95
C THR A 17 22.72 0.64 21.75
N ALA A 18 23.04 -0.40 21.00
CA ALA A 18 22.31 -0.84 19.83
C ALA A 18 21.87 -2.29 19.99
N GLU A 19 20.59 -2.54 19.81
CA GLU A 19 19.99 -3.88 19.81
C GLU A 19 19.45 -4.18 18.42
N PRO A 20 19.96 -5.20 17.71
CA PRO A 20 19.42 -5.60 16.42
C PRO A 20 17.99 -6.14 16.59
N ILE A 21 17.12 -5.85 15.62
CA ILE A 21 15.80 -6.49 15.55
C ILE A 21 15.98 -7.76 14.72
N GLU A 22 15.80 -8.90 15.37
CA GLU A 22 15.81 -10.19 14.71
C GLU A 22 14.67 -10.25 13.68
N LYS A 23 15.01 -10.70 12.47
CA LYS A 23 13.99 -11.00 11.47
C LYS A 23 13.40 -12.35 11.83
N SER A 24 12.11 -12.37 12.16
CA SER A 24 11.38 -13.62 12.21
C SER A 24 11.26 -14.16 10.78
N ASN A 25 11.63 -15.43 10.61
CA ASN A 25 11.35 -16.19 9.39
C ASN A 25 10.09 -17.06 9.56
N GLU A 26 9.33 -16.85 10.65
CA GLU A 26 8.07 -17.54 10.84
C GLU A 26 7.11 -17.15 9.71
N PRO A 27 6.40 -18.12 9.12
CA PRO A 27 5.39 -17.82 8.14
C PRO A 27 4.31 -16.94 8.77
N ILE A 28 3.88 -15.92 8.02
CA ILE A 28 2.76 -15.08 8.45
C ILE A 28 1.51 -15.95 8.31
N GLU A 29 0.97 -16.41 9.44
CA GLU A 29 -0.28 -17.17 9.43
C GLU A 29 -1.45 -16.25 9.11
N GLU A 30 -2.10 -16.53 7.98
CA GLU A 30 -3.32 -15.87 7.56
C GLU A 30 -4.54 -16.36 8.34
N TYR A 31 -5.54 -15.49 8.43
CA TYR A 31 -6.82 -15.81 9.05
C TYR A 31 -7.76 -16.40 8.01
N ASP A 32 -8.44 -17.50 8.36
CA ASP A 32 -9.60 -17.95 7.59
C ASP A 32 -10.67 -16.84 7.55
N PHE A 33 -11.10 -16.48 6.34
CA PHE A 33 -11.96 -15.32 6.12
C PHE A 33 -13.31 -15.43 6.84
N ASP A 34 -13.98 -16.59 6.72
CA ASP A 34 -15.30 -16.79 7.32
C ASP A 34 -15.22 -16.80 8.86
N ASN A 35 -14.17 -17.41 9.42
CA ASN A 35 -13.93 -17.38 10.86
C ASN A 35 -13.60 -15.96 11.35
N ALA A 36 -12.82 -15.19 10.58
CA ALA A 36 -12.53 -13.80 10.89
C ALA A 36 -13.81 -12.95 10.91
N LEU A 37 -14.71 -13.11 9.95
CA LEU A 37 -16.01 -12.42 9.93
C LEU A 37 -16.87 -12.78 11.15
N LYS A 38 -17.00 -14.08 11.46
CA LYS A 38 -17.75 -14.55 12.65
C LYS A 38 -17.16 -14.00 13.96
N HIS A 39 -15.84 -13.86 14.04
CA HIS A 39 -15.17 -13.26 15.19
C HIS A 39 -15.51 -11.77 15.30
N LEU A 40 -15.42 -11.02 14.20
CA LEU A 40 -15.75 -9.60 14.17
C LEU A 40 -17.21 -9.31 14.52
N ASP A 41 -18.15 -10.11 14.05
CA ASP A 41 -19.58 -9.93 14.36
C ASP A 41 -19.90 -10.10 15.85
N LYS A 42 -19.15 -10.96 16.55
CA LYS A 42 -19.30 -11.18 18.00
C LYS A 42 -18.67 -10.08 18.85
N HIS A 43 -17.66 -9.41 18.32
CA HIS A 43 -16.89 -8.39 19.04
C HIS A 43 -17.21 -7.00 18.48
N GLN A 44 -18.28 -6.36 18.97
CA GLN A 44 -18.51 -4.95 18.70
C GLN A 44 -17.34 -4.10 19.21
N ILE A 45 -17.00 -3.04 18.45
CA ILE A 45 -15.96 -2.07 18.80
C ILE A 45 -16.39 -1.37 20.09
N LEU A 46 -15.88 -1.85 21.22
CA LEU A 46 -15.98 -1.14 22.49
C LEU A 46 -15.08 0.09 22.38
N ASN A 47 -15.58 1.27 22.73
CA ASN A 47 -14.74 2.43 22.96
C ASN A 47 -13.85 2.12 24.17
N ILE A 48 -12.62 1.71 23.91
CA ILE A 48 -11.66 1.41 24.98
C ILE A 48 -11.03 2.74 25.40
N GLU A 49 -11.55 3.32 26.48
CA GLU A 49 -10.81 4.34 27.23
C GLU A 49 -9.56 3.67 27.81
N LYS A 50 -8.39 4.04 27.28
CA LYS A 50 -7.10 3.47 27.70
C LYS A 50 -6.47 4.38 28.75
N GLU A 51 -6.75 4.09 30.02
CA GLU A 51 -5.97 4.66 31.13
C GLU A 51 -4.62 3.94 31.25
N ILE A 52 -3.54 4.71 31.37
CA ILE A 52 -2.20 4.18 31.59
C ILE A 52 -1.58 4.80 32.84
N LYS A 53 -0.97 3.95 33.67
CA LYS A 53 -0.19 4.36 34.83
C LYS A 53 1.28 4.46 34.47
N CYS A 54 1.90 5.62 34.70
CA CYS A 54 3.32 5.81 34.47
C CYS A 54 4.16 4.99 35.47
N THR A 55 5.11 4.19 34.97
CA THR A 55 6.02 3.40 35.80
C THR A 55 7.01 4.23 36.62
N LYS A 56 7.28 5.48 36.19
CA LYS A 56 8.23 6.37 36.88
C LYS A 56 7.59 7.26 37.94
N CYS A 57 6.52 7.98 37.61
CA CYS A 57 5.90 8.96 38.51
C CYS A 57 4.53 8.53 39.06
N SER A 58 4.05 7.33 38.72
CA SER A 58 2.74 6.79 39.13
C SER A 58 1.51 7.58 38.69
N ALA A 59 1.65 8.66 37.91
CA ALA A 59 0.53 9.41 37.37
C ALA A 59 -0.30 8.55 36.41
N ILE A 60 -1.62 8.71 36.47
CA ILE A 60 -2.58 8.04 35.59
C ILE A 60 -3.04 9.07 34.55
N PHE A 61 -3.06 8.67 33.28
CA PHE A 61 -3.51 9.53 32.20
C PHE A 61 -4.12 8.70 31.06
N THR A 62 -4.96 9.33 30.25
CA THR A 62 -5.66 8.68 29.15
C THR A 62 -4.88 8.81 27.84
N LEU A 63 -4.79 7.71 27.08
CA LEU A 63 -4.24 7.71 25.73
C LEU A 63 -5.34 8.04 24.71
N LYS A 64 -4.93 8.68 23.59
CA LYS A 64 -5.83 8.86 22.45
C LYS A 64 -6.32 7.48 21.95
N PRO A 65 -7.57 7.37 21.47
CA PRO A 65 -8.04 6.17 20.80
C PRO A 65 -7.04 5.71 19.74
N TYR A 66 -6.73 4.41 19.72
CA TYR A 66 -5.76 3.76 18.81
C TYR A 66 -4.27 4.12 19.00
N SER A 67 -3.92 4.96 19.98
CA SER A 67 -2.51 5.12 20.40
C SER A 67 -2.12 4.03 21.38
N ILE A 68 -0.96 3.40 21.16
CA ILE A 68 -0.41 2.35 22.05
C ILE A 68 0.77 2.82 22.87
N SER A 69 1.29 4.00 22.55
CA SER A 69 2.34 4.63 23.33
C SER A 69 2.13 6.13 23.39
N SER A 70 2.56 6.74 24.48
CA SER A 70 2.73 8.19 24.60
C SER A 70 3.77 8.47 25.66
N ASN A 71 4.37 9.65 25.62
CA ASN A 71 5.13 10.14 26.76
C ASN A 71 4.15 10.57 27.86
N CYS A 72 4.51 10.27 29.11
CA CYS A 72 3.80 10.76 30.28
C CYS A 72 3.81 12.28 30.29
N PRO A 73 2.64 12.95 30.39
CA PRO A 73 2.56 14.41 30.34
C PRO A 73 3.23 15.08 31.55
N TYR A 74 3.47 14.33 32.64
CA TYR A 74 4.04 14.85 33.87
C TYR A 74 5.57 14.74 33.94
N CYS A 75 6.14 13.63 33.48
CA CYS A 75 7.58 13.36 33.65
C CYS A 75 8.32 13.00 32.35
N GLY A 76 7.62 12.98 31.21
CA GLY A 76 8.20 12.69 29.90
C GLY A 76 8.59 11.23 29.66
N THR A 77 8.38 10.33 30.63
CA THR A 77 8.71 8.91 30.47
C THR A 77 7.79 8.24 29.45
N PRO A 78 8.31 7.48 28.47
CA PRO A 78 7.49 6.70 27.56
C PRO A 78 6.63 5.70 28.33
N ALA A 79 5.33 5.71 28.09
CA ALA A 79 4.38 4.76 28.63
C ALA A 79 3.75 3.99 27.47
N ILE A 80 3.75 2.67 27.56
CA ILE A 80 3.25 1.75 26.54
C ILE A 80 2.11 0.95 27.15
N THR A 81 1.00 0.81 26.42
CA THR A 81 -0.15 -0.01 26.80
C THR A 81 -0.33 -1.16 25.82
N GLU A 82 -1.11 -2.16 26.20
CA GLU A 82 -1.44 -3.29 25.33
C GLU A 82 -2.30 -2.86 24.13
N PHE A 83 -2.04 -3.51 22.99
CA PHE A 83 -2.77 -3.30 21.75
C PHE A 83 -4.05 -4.15 21.79
N THR A 84 -5.15 -3.56 22.26
CA THR A 84 -6.48 -4.18 22.16
C THR A 84 -7.13 -3.83 20.82
N HIS A 85 -7.11 -4.78 19.88
CA HIS A 85 -7.89 -4.69 18.65
C HIS A 85 -8.50 -6.05 18.32
N ASN A 86 -9.65 -6.06 17.67
CA ASN A 86 -10.38 -7.30 17.38
C ASN A 86 -9.58 -8.22 16.44
N ILE A 87 -8.78 -7.64 15.55
CA ILE A 87 -7.80 -8.37 14.75
C ILE A 87 -6.46 -7.67 14.93
N THR A 88 -5.46 -8.43 15.38
CA THR A 88 -4.11 -7.90 15.56
C THR A 88 -3.36 -8.00 14.24
N PRO A 89 -2.70 -6.92 13.77
CA PRO A 89 -1.84 -7.01 12.59
C PRO A 89 -0.76 -8.09 12.79
N LYS A 90 -0.67 -9.04 11.85
CA LYS A 90 0.30 -10.13 11.90
C LYS A 90 1.70 -9.73 11.47
N SER A 91 1.80 -8.66 10.67
CA SER A 91 3.06 -8.18 10.13
C SER A 91 3.06 -6.66 9.99
N LEU A 92 4.25 -6.09 9.92
CA LEU A 92 4.49 -4.69 9.62
C LEU A 92 5.67 -4.57 8.67
N LEU A 93 5.61 -3.61 7.76
CA LEU A 93 6.74 -3.30 6.88
C LEU A 93 7.63 -2.27 7.56
N PRO A 94 8.89 -2.60 7.91
CA PRO A 94 9.79 -1.64 8.55
C PRO A 94 10.11 -0.47 7.61
N PHE A 95 10.30 0.71 8.18
CA PHE A 95 10.82 1.85 7.41
C PHE A 95 12.22 1.52 6.88
N ASN A 96 12.42 1.63 5.57
CA ASN A 96 13.71 1.36 4.92
C ASN A 96 14.53 2.63 4.65
N ILE A 97 13.93 3.82 4.77
CA ILE A 97 14.61 5.09 4.55
C ILE A 97 14.67 5.92 5.83
N THR A 98 15.74 6.67 6.00
CA THR A 98 15.86 7.61 7.12
C THR A 98 14.95 8.81 6.91
N HIS A 99 14.62 9.49 8.01
CA HIS A 99 13.87 10.75 7.97
C HIS A 99 14.53 11.81 7.08
N LYS A 100 15.87 11.92 7.14
CA LYS A 100 16.65 12.84 6.30
C LYS A 100 16.53 12.51 4.81
N GLU A 101 16.58 11.23 4.46
CA GLU A 101 16.40 10.78 3.08
C GLU A 101 14.97 11.01 2.59
N ALA A 102 13.96 10.75 3.42
CA ALA A 102 12.57 11.05 3.10
C ALA A 102 12.35 12.56 2.83
N GLN A 103 12.92 13.45 3.65
CA GLN A 103 12.88 14.89 3.42
C GLN A 103 13.56 15.30 2.11
N LYS A 104 14.73 14.71 1.80
CA LYS A 104 15.45 14.99 0.54
C LYS A 104 14.63 14.58 -0.69
N ARG A 105 14.01 13.39 -0.66
CA ARG A 105 13.15 12.91 -1.74
C ARG A 105 11.91 13.77 -1.91
N PHE A 106 11.26 14.12 -0.80
CA PHE A 106 10.09 15.01 -0.80
C PHE A 106 10.42 16.39 -1.41
N ARG A 107 11.55 17.00 -1.00
CA ARG A 107 12.08 18.25 -1.58
C ARG A 107 12.26 18.16 -3.09
N LYS A 108 12.92 17.09 -3.56
CA LYS A 108 13.18 16.87 -4.98
C LYS A 108 11.88 16.74 -5.78
N TRP A 109 10.91 16.00 -5.25
CA TRP A 109 9.62 15.82 -5.89
C TRP A 109 8.86 17.14 -6.01
N ILE A 110 8.74 17.91 -4.94
CA ILE A 110 8.08 19.23 -4.99
C ILE A 110 8.77 20.18 -5.97
N GLY A 111 10.11 20.18 -6.01
CA GLY A 111 10.89 20.98 -6.96
C GLY A 111 10.67 20.60 -8.42
N SER A 112 10.21 19.38 -8.71
CA SER A 112 9.90 18.92 -10.08
C SER A 112 8.52 19.33 -10.59
N LEU A 113 7.63 19.78 -9.70
CA LEU A 113 6.26 20.14 -10.05
C LEU A 113 6.22 21.59 -10.56
N TRP A 114 6.07 21.75 -11.88
CA TRP A 114 6.04 23.06 -12.54
C TRP A 114 4.89 23.97 -12.05
N PHE A 115 3.76 23.37 -11.68
CA PHE A 115 2.56 24.07 -11.19
C PHE A 115 2.33 23.93 -9.67
N ALA A 116 3.34 23.52 -8.89
CA ALA A 116 3.17 23.43 -7.44
C ALA A 116 2.93 24.84 -6.83
N PRO A 117 1.90 25.01 -5.98
CA PRO A 117 1.66 26.25 -5.26
C PRO A 117 2.88 26.68 -4.46
N THR A 118 3.16 27.99 -4.38
CA THR A 118 4.30 28.54 -3.64
C THR A 118 4.27 28.15 -2.15
N GLU A 119 3.08 28.10 -1.55
CA GLU A 119 2.86 27.66 -0.16
C GLU A 119 3.35 26.24 0.10
N LEU A 120 3.25 25.35 -0.90
CA LEU A 120 3.74 23.97 -0.79
C LEU A 120 5.26 23.92 -0.67
N LYS A 121 5.97 24.86 -1.32
CA LYS A 121 7.44 25.00 -1.17
C LYS A 121 7.80 25.52 0.23
N HIS A 122 7.02 26.44 0.80
CA HIS A 122 7.23 26.89 2.17
C HIS A 122 7.02 25.80 3.22
N LEU A 123 6.08 24.87 3.01
CA LEU A 123 5.90 23.70 3.88
C LEU A 123 7.11 22.76 3.87
N VAL A 124 7.82 22.69 2.74
CA VAL A 124 9.02 21.86 2.55
C VAL A 124 10.27 22.47 3.21
N ASP A 125 10.33 23.81 3.23
CA ASP A 125 11.46 24.56 3.79
C ASP A 125 11.27 24.93 5.28
N GLY A 126 10.02 24.97 5.76
CA GLY A 126 9.70 25.25 7.15
C GLY A 126 9.97 24.09 8.12
N HIS A 127 9.70 24.32 9.41
CA HIS A 127 9.76 23.30 10.48
C HIS A 127 8.65 22.24 10.41
N GLY A 128 8.00 22.08 9.25
CA GLY A 128 6.99 21.05 9.02
C GLY A 128 7.58 19.66 9.28
N LYS A 129 7.05 18.97 10.28
CA LYS A 129 7.53 17.63 10.64
C LYS A 129 6.95 16.61 9.67
N LEU A 130 7.72 16.27 8.64
CA LEU A 130 7.47 15.03 7.88
C LEU A 130 7.40 13.88 8.90
N SER A 131 6.27 13.20 8.96
CA SER A 131 5.98 12.18 9.96
C SER A 131 5.73 10.86 9.27
N GLY A 132 6.31 9.80 9.80
CA GLY A 132 6.05 8.43 9.33
C GLY A 132 4.74 7.93 9.94
N TYR A 133 3.91 7.31 9.10
CA TYR A 133 2.68 6.64 9.51
C TYR A 133 2.66 5.23 8.95
N TYR A 134 2.12 4.29 9.74
CA TYR A 134 1.74 2.98 9.23
C TYR A 134 0.30 3.06 8.76
N LEU A 135 0.07 2.55 7.55
CA LEU A 135 -1.26 2.42 6.99
C LEU A 135 -1.71 0.97 7.16
N PRO A 136 -2.89 0.72 7.73
CA PRO A 136 -3.38 -0.64 7.87
C PRO A 136 -3.88 -1.14 6.51
N TYR A 137 -3.51 -2.37 6.18
CA TYR A 137 -3.94 -3.08 4.97
C TYR A 137 -4.37 -4.48 5.35
N TRP A 138 -5.38 -4.98 4.66
CA TRP A 138 -5.73 -6.39 4.59
C TRP A 138 -5.02 -7.02 3.40
N THR A 139 -4.53 -8.24 3.56
CA THR A 139 -4.16 -9.11 2.44
C THR A 139 -5.23 -10.18 2.32
N TYR A 140 -5.62 -10.50 1.09
CA TYR A 140 -6.62 -11.51 0.80
C TYR A 140 -6.15 -12.41 -0.32
N ASP A 141 -6.29 -13.70 -0.09
CA ASP A 141 -6.32 -14.70 -1.14
C ASP A 141 -7.65 -14.67 -1.87
N SER A 142 -7.59 -14.69 -3.20
CA SER A 142 -8.77 -14.64 -4.05
C SER A 142 -8.71 -15.67 -5.16
N GLN A 143 -9.66 -16.61 -5.13
CA GLN A 143 -9.90 -17.54 -6.22
C GLN A 143 -11.03 -16.99 -7.10
N THR A 144 -10.72 -16.64 -8.34
CA THR A 144 -11.68 -16.08 -9.28
C THR A 144 -11.97 -17.08 -10.41
N THR A 145 -13.24 -17.15 -10.78
CA THR A 145 -13.71 -17.91 -11.93
C THR A 145 -14.45 -16.95 -12.84
N THR A 146 -13.93 -16.72 -14.04
CA THR A 146 -14.52 -15.82 -15.02
C THR A 146 -14.99 -16.61 -16.24
N GLN A 147 -16.29 -16.59 -16.49
CA GLN A 147 -16.83 -17.07 -17.75
C GLN A 147 -16.77 -15.94 -18.78
N TYR A 148 -16.33 -16.23 -19.99
CA TYR A 148 -16.27 -15.24 -21.06
C TYR A 148 -16.94 -15.76 -22.33
N SER A 149 -17.44 -14.81 -23.11
CA SER A 149 -17.87 -15.00 -24.50
C SER A 149 -17.34 -13.85 -25.34
N GLY A 150 -16.97 -14.12 -26.59
CA GLY A 150 -16.39 -13.13 -27.48
C GLY A 150 -16.21 -13.66 -28.88
N GLN A 151 -15.46 -12.94 -29.70
CA GLN A 151 -15.10 -13.35 -31.06
C GLN A 151 -13.57 -13.46 -31.18
N ARG A 152 -13.09 -14.60 -31.68
CA ARG A 152 -11.70 -14.79 -32.09
C ARG A 152 -11.57 -14.35 -33.54
N GLY A 153 -10.66 -13.43 -33.80
CA GLY A 153 -10.32 -12.99 -35.15
C GLY A 153 -9.08 -13.70 -35.64
N ASP A 154 -9.23 -14.53 -36.68
CA ASP A 154 -8.10 -15.15 -37.38
C ASP A 154 -7.79 -14.31 -38.64
N ILE A 155 -6.60 -13.70 -38.70
CA ILE A 155 -6.19 -12.83 -39.82
C ILE A 155 -5.79 -13.71 -41.01
N TYR A 156 -6.36 -13.43 -42.18
CA TYR A 156 -5.95 -13.99 -43.46
C TYR A 156 -5.73 -12.88 -44.48
N TYR A 157 -4.91 -13.15 -45.49
CA TYR A 157 -4.61 -12.16 -46.53
C TYR A 157 -5.24 -12.59 -47.84
N VAL A 158 -5.86 -11.64 -48.53
CA VAL A 158 -6.31 -11.81 -49.90
C VAL A 158 -5.52 -10.89 -50.81
N THR A 159 -5.26 -11.34 -52.03
CA THR A 159 -4.74 -10.48 -53.09
C THR A 159 -5.92 -9.77 -53.74
N VAL A 160 -5.90 -8.44 -53.75
CA VAL A 160 -6.93 -7.61 -54.40
C VAL A 160 -6.31 -6.71 -55.44
N GLU A 161 -7.05 -6.48 -56.51
CA GLU A 161 -6.70 -5.50 -57.52
C GLU A 161 -7.17 -4.12 -57.10
N LYS A 162 -6.26 -3.16 -57.14
CA LYS A 162 -6.56 -1.77 -56.81
C LYS A 162 -6.08 -0.85 -57.92
N THR A 163 -6.96 0.02 -58.38
CA THR A 163 -6.59 1.08 -59.32
C THR A 163 -5.90 2.19 -58.55
N VAL A 164 -4.62 2.42 -58.86
CA VAL A 164 -3.82 3.49 -58.28
C VAL A 164 -3.32 4.41 -59.39
N THR A 165 -3.28 5.71 -59.12
CA THR A 165 -2.70 6.67 -60.06
C THR A 165 -1.22 6.81 -59.76
N ILE A 166 -0.37 6.38 -60.70
CA ILE A 166 1.08 6.52 -60.62
C ILE A 166 1.51 7.40 -61.80
N ASN A 167 2.14 8.54 -61.50
CA ASN A 167 2.56 9.53 -62.49
C ASN A 167 1.42 10.02 -63.42
N GLY A 168 0.22 10.22 -62.86
CA GLY A 168 -0.94 10.74 -63.60
C GLY A 168 -1.64 9.75 -64.53
N ARG A 169 -1.26 8.46 -64.50
CA ARG A 169 -1.95 7.38 -65.24
C ARG A 169 -2.49 6.34 -64.25
N GLU A 170 -3.69 5.85 -64.52
CA GLU A 170 -4.28 4.74 -63.76
C GLU A 170 -3.55 3.43 -64.08
N GLN A 171 -3.17 2.71 -63.04
CA GLN A 171 -2.56 1.38 -63.13
C GLN A 171 -3.28 0.44 -62.15
N ILE A 172 -3.48 -0.81 -62.57
CA ILE A 172 -3.98 -1.87 -61.70
C ILE A 172 -2.77 -2.51 -61.04
N VAL A 173 -2.71 -2.45 -59.72
CA VAL A 173 -1.68 -3.13 -58.92
C VAL A 173 -2.33 -4.19 -58.03
N GLN A 174 -1.59 -5.28 -57.81
CA GLN A 174 -1.98 -6.33 -56.86
C GLN A 174 -1.49 -5.92 -55.47
N GLU A 175 -2.41 -5.76 -54.52
CA GLU A 175 -2.11 -5.44 -53.13
C GLU A 175 -2.58 -6.58 -52.22
N ARG A 176 -1.79 -6.91 -51.18
CA ARG A 176 -2.23 -7.87 -50.16
C ARG A 176 -3.01 -7.13 -49.09
N GLU A 177 -4.31 -7.40 -49.01
CA GLU A 177 -5.20 -6.81 -48.01
C GLU A 177 -5.43 -7.80 -46.85
N PRO A 178 -5.23 -7.39 -45.58
CA PRO A 178 -5.59 -8.21 -44.43
C PRO A 178 -7.11 -8.22 -44.23
N ARG A 179 -7.68 -9.42 -44.06
CA ARG A 179 -9.07 -9.64 -43.65
C ARG A 179 -9.10 -10.44 -42.36
N ILE A 180 -10.18 -10.31 -41.61
CA ILE A 180 -10.35 -11.01 -40.33
C ILE A 180 -11.52 -11.99 -40.46
N ASN A 181 -11.28 -13.25 -40.16
CA ASN A 181 -12.33 -14.25 -40.01
C ASN A 181 -12.74 -14.32 -38.54
N TRP A 182 -13.97 -13.88 -38.23
CA TRP A 182 -14.48 -13.85 -36.87
C TRP A 182 -15.21 -15.15 -36.53
N THR A 183 -14.76 -15.84 -35.47
CA THR A 183 -15.41 -17.05 -34.95
C THR A 183 -15.88 -16.80 -33.51
N PRO A 184 -17.13 -17.10 -33.14
CA PRO A 184 -17.57 -16.99 -31.76
C PRO A 184 -16.81 -17.97 -30.87
N VAL A 185 -16.32 -17.48 -29.73
CA VAL A 185 -15.62 -18.29 -28.72
C VAL A 185 -16.22 -18.04 -27.35
N ARG A 186 -16.18 -19.07 -26.51
CA ARG A 186 -16.57 -19.00 -25.10
C ARG A 186 -15.64 -19.87 -24.29
N GLY A 187 -15.44 -19.52 -23.04
CA GLY A 187 -14.60 -20.30 -22.14
C GLY A 187 -14.74 -19.88 -20.70
N ILE A 188 -13.98 -20.55 -19.85
CA ILE A 188 -13.87 -20.24 -18.43
C ILE A 188 -12.38 -20.06 -18.14
N VAL A 189 -12.04 -18.98 -17.44
CA VAL A 189 -10.70 -18.72 -16.93
C VAL A 189 -10.77 -18.82 -15.42
N TYR A 190 -9.83 -19.59 -14.86
CA TYR A 190 -9.63 -19.70 -13.43
C TYR A 190 -8.33 -18.96 -13.09
N ASN A 191 -8.40 -18.03 -12.14
CA ASN A 191 -7.24 -17.33 -11.63
C ASN A 191 -7.23 -17.43 -10.10
N SER A 192 -6.05 -17.66 -9.55
CA SER A 192 -5.79 -17.50 -8.12
C SER A 192 -4.89 -16.30 -7.95
N PHE A 193 -5.25 -15.44 -7.01
CA PHE A 193 -4.43 -14.34 -6.56
C PHE A 193 -4.12 -14.58 -5.09
N ASP A 194 -2.85 -14.41 -4.76
CA ASP A 194 -2.28 -14.56 -3.43
C ASP A 194 -1.87 -13.16 -2.96
N ASP A 195 -2.15 -12.83 -1.70
CA ASP A 195 -1.76 -11.56 -1.07
C ASP A 195 -2.28 -10.28 -1.76
N ILE A 196 -3.54 -10.26 -2.24
CA ILE A 196 -4.13 -9.00 -2.74
C ILE A 196 -4.30 -8.01 -1.59
N THR A 197 -3.64 -6.85 -1.69
CA THR A 197 -3.73 -5.80 -0.68
C THR A 197 -4.98 -4.93 -0.85
N VAL A 198 -5.75 -4.76 0.22
CA VAL A 198 -6.89 -3.84 0.30
C VAL A 198 -6.69 -2.92 1.50
N GLY A 199 -6.73 -1.61 1.29
CA GLY A 199 -6.58 -0.65 2.39
C GLY A 199 -7.68 -0.83 3.44
N ALA A 200 -7.30 -0.84 4.72
CA ALA A 200 -8.23 -1.02 5.84
C ALA A 200 -8.73 0.31 6.43
N SER A 201 -8.29 1.44 5.87
CA SER A 201 -8.75 2.77 6.25
C SER A 201 -9.91 3.23 5.35
N LYS A 202 -10.61 4.29 5.75
CA LYS A 202 -11.53 5.05 4.89
C LYS A 202 -11.12 6.52 4.75
N SER A 203 -10.06 6.93 5.45
CA SER A 203 -9.66 8.34 5.62
C SER A 203 -8.62 8.82 4.60
N ILE A 204 -8.01 7.91 3.85
CA ILE A 204 -6.95 8.20 2.87
C ILE A 204 -7.43 7.60 1.56
N SER A 205 -7.28 8.31 0.44
CA SER A 205 -7.64 7.77 -0.88
C SER A 205 -6.84 6.51 -1.18
N HIS A 206 -7.52 5.47 -1.66
CA HIS A 206 -6.93 4.16 -2.00
C HIS A 206 -6.46 4.11 -3.46
N THR A 207 -6.73 5.17 -4.22
CA THR A 207 -6.24 5.33 -5.59
C THR A 207 -4.83 5.88 -5.53
N ILE A 208 -3.85 5.03 -5.83
CA ILE A 208 -2.47 5.42 -6.16
C ILE A 208 -2.43 5.76 -7.64
#